data_AF-A0A1E4G5H6-F1
#
_entry.id   AF-A0A1E4G5H6-F1
#
_cell.length_a   1.000
_cell.length_b   1.000
_cell.length_c   1.000
_cell.angle_alpha   90.00
_cell.angle_beta   90.00
_cell.angle_gamma   90.00
#
_symmetry.space_group_name_H-M   'P 1'
#
loop_
_entity.id
_entity.type
_entity.pdbx_description
1 polymer ?
#
loop_
_entity_poly.entity_id
_entity_poly.type
_entity_poly.pdbx_seq_one_letter_code
_entity_poly.pdbx_strand_id
1 'polypeptide(L)'
;MIIGSLKQPPSLSSPRKARVAENPAQPQDSLTFALPEKAGRVRGHLASDPQHAQLPSSQYPLRTYMLTGDNQVAAVDFRDLFDTLKARAYPSKNYKITDKRLEKVVAQSTQDRQQRLEGKQPGAGLRATPKDSSLNPTTVTMFSNDLREVSGVYAQQLAQIGQVEGFQVVLAGHSGQIENLEAELDQKRVRNISFMALPEGEVWVEDYGEPLLQQGWVTPAIFEGDWIREAIDEGRQKRFPQDVSTSFGQLGQVHACQLQPTALGQAAALGGKAVQGLAYLEGGNTLTGTRKNGEAYALVGQDSLAVTKKLLNTESDQRVTDAVASDLGLPATSVFGVEQPGEFHLDMRMMPVAPGEIAINDARAAAEQQIVWLDAQLQKDLQAGESDAQDLRAEFAERSKNLREEAEKRAQYEVLTTRDLEAAGMKVHHLPGVFVNPDYPSSDTSNFFNARHGVNEQGERFSIFMGGKPEEEAFVAEKLLHADLGLTRLHFLDPTQTASTLSLQGGLKCRTKPDGELVPQAELNHPVQGRLSA
;
A
#
# COMPACT_ATOMS: atom_id res chain seq x y z
N MET A 1 -13.23 13.80 -20.20
CA MET A 1 -14.49 13.04 -20.31
C MET A 1 -15.35 13.47 -19.12
N ILE A 2 -16.55 14.05 -19.35
CA ILE A 2 -17.39 14.60 -18.27
C ILE A 2 -17.95 13.43 -17.45
N ILE A 3 -17.56 13.31 -16.19
CA ILE A 3 -18.08 12.30 -15.27
C ILE A 3 -19.50 12.73 -14.90
N GLY A 4 -20.49 12.12 -15.56
CA GLY A 4 -21.91 12.33 -15.32
C GLY A 4 -22.34 11.80 -13.95
N SER A 5 -23.18 12.56 -13.25
CA SER A 5 -23.73 12.23 -11.94
C SER A 5 -24.43 10.87 -11.94
N LEU A 6 -23.96 9.96 -11.09
CA LEU A 6 -24.63 8.70 -10.81
C LEU A 6 -25.88 8.98 -9.96
N LYS A 7 -27.05 8.58 -10.48
CA LYS A 7 -28.34 8.59 -9.76
C LYS A 7 -28.30 7.63 -8.58
N GLN A 8 -28.76 8.09 -7.42
CA GLN A 8 -29.00 7.24 -6.25
C GLN A 8 -30.05 6.15 -6.54
N PRO A 9 -29.88 4.91 -6.04
CA PRO A 9 -30.90 3.87 -6.12
C PRO A 9 -32.05 4.13 -5.11
N PRO A 10 -33.25 3.58 -5.36
CA PRO A 10 -34.44 3.84 -4.55
C PRO A 10 -34.32 3.25 -3.14
N SER A 11 -34.85 4.01 -2.17
CA SER A 11 -34.89 3.67 -0.75
C SER A 11 -35.63 2.36 -0.49
N LEU A 12 -34.95 1.38 0.11
CA LEU A 12 -35.57 0.17 0.64
C LEU A 12 -36.39 0.49 1.88
N SER A 13 -37.56 -0.15 1.94
CA SER A 13 -38.60 -0.03 2.96
C SER A 13 -38.11 -0.31 4.39
N SER A 14 -38.64 0.48 5.32
CA SER A 14 -38.42 0.41 6.77
C SER A 14 -38.52 -1.01 7.37
N PRO A 15 -37.60 -1.44 8.25
CA PRO A 15 -37.75 -2.70 8.97
C PRO A 15 -38.73 -2.56 10.15
N ARG A 16 -39.61 -3.55 10.28
CA ARG A 16 -40.49 -3.77 11.44
C ARG A 16 -39.64 -3.94 12.70
N LYS A 17 -40.00 -3.21 13.76
CA LYS A 17 -39.43 -3.36 15.12
C LYS A 17 -39.62 -4.79 15.64
N ALA A 18 -38.57 -5.59 15.56
CA ALA A 18 -38.46 -6.83 16.32
C ALA A 18 -38.21 -6.50 17.80
N ARG A 19 -38.86 -7.25 18.70
CA ARG A 19 -38.66 -7.16 20.15
C ARG A 19 -37.20 -7.44 20.48
N VAL A 20 -36.58 -6.54 21.25
CA VAL A 20 -35.26 -6.73 21.87
C VAL A 20 -35.37 -7.89 22.85
N ALA A 21 -34.92 -9.07 22.44
CA ALA A 21 -34.56 -10.13 23.35
C ALA A 21 -33.34 -9.68 24.16
N GLU A 22 -33.31 -10.03 25.44
CA GLU A 22 -32.21 -9.70 26.36
C GLU A 22 -30.87 -10.10 25.74
N ASN A 23 -29.96 -9.12 25.68
CA ASN A 23 -28.66 -9.20 25.06
C ASN A 23 -27.86 -10.37 25.68
N PRO A 24 -27.51 -11.46 24.95
CA PRO A 24 -26.48 -12.36 25.42
C PRO A 24 -25.22 -11.52 25.66
N ALA A 25 -24.55 -11.72 26.80
CA ALA A 25 -23.34 -10.96 27.14
C ALA A 25 -22.38 -11.00 25.94
N GLN A 26 -22.08 -9.83 25.37
CA GLN A 26 -21.18 -9.76 24.23
C GLN A 26 -19.84 -10.42 24.60
N PRO A 27 -19.26 -11.24 23.70
CA PRO A 27 -17.92 -11.78 23.90
C PRO A 27 -16.96 -10.64 24.27
N GLN A 28 -16.17 -10.82 25.32
CA GLN A 28 -15.18 -9.84 25.78
C GLN A 28 -13.77 -10.34 25.46
N ASP A 29 -12.86 -9.40 25.15
CA ASP A 29 -11.43 -9.70 25.12
C ASP A 29 -11.02 -10.24 26.48
N SER A 30 -10.65 -11.52 26.51
CA SER A 30 -10.49 -12.29 27.74
C SER A 30 -9.05 -12.34 28.23
N LEU A 31 -8.09 -11.96 27.40
CA LEU A 31 -6.66 -11.99 27.70
C LEU A 31 -6.10 -10.58 27.88
N THR A 32 -5.06 -10.50 28.71
CA THR A 32 -4.27 -9.28 28.88
C THR A 32 -2.81 -9.63 28.70
N PHE A 33 -2.18 -9.08 27.68
CA PHE A 33 -0.79 -9.31 27.34
C PHE A 33 0.08 -8.17 27.88
N ALA A 34 1.23 -8.49 28.48
CA ALA A 34 2.28 -7.52 28.76
C ALA A 34 3.10 -7.24 27.49
N LEU A 35 3.28 -5.95 27.21
CA LEU A 35 4.14 -5.48 26.13
C LEU A 35 5.62 -5.72 26.45
N PRO A 36 6.49 -5.77 25.42
CA PRO A 36 7.94 -5.81 25.61
C PRO A 36 8.45 -4.74 26.58
N GLU A 37 9.56 -5.04 27.26
CA GLU A 37 10.29 -4.08 28.10
C GLU A 37 9.48 -3.43 29.24
N LYS A 38 8.38 -4.07 29.66
CA LYS A 38 7.45 -3.53 30.68
C LYS A 38 6.78 -2.22 30.26
N ALA A 39 6.64 -1.98 28.95
CA ALA A 39 5.98 -0.78 28.43
C ALA A 39 4.53 -0.66 28.90
N GLY A 40 3.88 -1.76 29.24
CA GLY A 40 2.55 -1.80 29.87
C GLY A 40 1.82 -3.09 29.57
N ARG A 41 0.49 -3.05 29.61
CA ARG A 41 -0.38 -4.19 29.30
C ARG A 41 -1.45 -3.79 28.30
N VAL A 42 -1.82 -4.71 27.41
CA VAL A 42 -2.85 -4.53 26.39
C VAL A 42 -3.83 -5.70 26.43
N ARG A 43 -5.12 -5.42 26.28
CA ARG A 43 -6.14 -6.47 26.17
C ARG A 43 -6.17 -7.04 24.76
N GLY A 44 -6.69 -8.26 24.62
CA GLY A 44 -6.92 -8.88 23.33
C GLY A 44 -7.34 -10.34 23.46
N HIS A 45 -7.13 -11.08 22.38
CA HIS A 45 -7.37 -12.51 22.29
C HIS A 45 -6.44 -13.14 21.24
N LEU A 46 -6.40 -14.47 21.15
CA LEU A 46 -5.61 -15.17 20.15
C LEU A 46 -6.34 -15.15 18.79
N ALA A 47 -5.62 -14.91 17.70
CA ALA A 47 -6.18 -14.92 16.36
C ALA A 47 -6.76 -16.30 15.95
N SER A 48 -6.30 -17.37 16.62
CA SER A 48 -6.83 -18.73 16.47
C SER A 48 -8.11 -19.02 17.25
N ASP A 49 -8.64 -18.05 18.00
CA ASP A 49 -9.91 -18.20 18.72
C ASP A 49 -11.05 -18.47 17.72
N PRO A 50 -11.87 -19.52 17.89
CA PRO A 50 -13.02 -19.78 17.02
C PRO A 50 -14.03 -18.63 16.94
N GLN A 51 -14.05 -17.75 17.95
CA GLN A 51 -14.86 -16.54 18.01
C GLN A 51 -14.07 -15.27 17.64
N HIS A 52 -12.87 -15.38 17.08
CA HIS A 52 -12.01 -14.24 16.70
C HIS A 52 -12.80 -13.12 16.01
N ALA A 53 -13.60 -13.47 15.00
CA ALA A 53 -14.39 -12.51 14.24
C ALA A 53 -15.51 -11.82 15.06
N GLN A 54 -15.90 -12.33 16.22
CA GLN A 54 -16.97 -11.78 17.07
C GLN A 54 -16.43 -10.97 18.26
N LEU A 55 -15.12 -11.05 18.52
CA LEU A 55 -14.49 -10.42 19.67
C LEU A 55 -14.20 -8.93 19.43
N PRO A 56 -14.23 -8.08 20.48
CA PRO A 56 -14.17 -6.63 20.32
C PRO A 56 -12.91 -6.13 19.60
N SER A 57 -11.72 -6.68 19.90
CA SER A 57 -10.48 -6.23 19.24
C SER A 57 -10.46 -6.49 17.74
N SER A 58 -11.28 -7.41 17.23
CA SER A 58 -11.46 -7.72 15.80
C SER A 58 -12.57 -6.91 15.12
N GLN A 59 -13.31 -6.11 15.90
CA GLN A 59 -14.43 -5.30 15.44
C GLN A 59 -14.09 -3.80 15.39
N TYR A 60 -12.92 -3.40 15.91
CA TYR A 60 -12.48 -2.01 15.83
C TYR A 60 -12.07 -1.63 14.41
N PRO A 61 -12.22 -0.35 14.03
CA PRO A 61 -11.73 0.15 12.74
C PRO A 61 -10.21 0.00 12.57
N LEU A 62 -9.45 0.01 13.66
CA LEU A 62 -7.99 -0.19 13.61
C LEU A 62 -7.65 -1.46 14.39
N ARG A 63 -7.16 -2.47 13.68
CA ARG A 63 -6.83 -3.79 14.23
C ARG A 63 -5.33 -3.96 14.25
N THR A 64 -4.82 -4.65 15.27
CA THR A 64 -3.37 -4.86 15.41
C THR A 64 -3.08 -6.28 15.85
N TYR A 65 -2.10 -6.88 15.17
CA TYR A 65 -1.65 -8.25 15.43
C TYR A 65 -0.17 -8.25 15.84
N MET A 66 0.16 -9.08 16.82
CA MET A 66 1.50 -9.21 17.40
C MET A 66 1.78 -10.67 17.76
N LEU A 67 3.06 -11.05 17.83
CA LEU A 67 3.46 -12.36 18.36
C LEU A 67 3.50 -12.38 19.88
N THR A 68 3.08 -13.49 20.45
CA THR A 68 3.28 -13.83 21.86
C THR A 68 4.61 -14.56 22.09
N GLY A 69 5.02 -14.65 23.35
CA GLY A 69 6.26 -15.30 23.78
C GLY A 69 6.27 -16.79 23.46
N ASP A 70 5.11 -17.42 23.43
CA ASP A 70 4.86 -18.80 23.00
C ASP A 70 4.57 -18.93 21.50
N ASN A 71 4.88 -17.89 20.71
CA ASN A 71 4.85 -17.89 19.24
C ASN A 71 3.44 -18.02 18.63
N GLN A 72 2.39 -17.63 19.37
CA GLN A 72 1.04 -17.48 18.84
C GLN A 72 0.82 -16.05 18.33
N VAL A 73 -0.21 -15.87 17.50
CA VAL A 73 -0.62 -14.53 17.02
C VAL A 73 -1.77 -14.03 17.88
N ALA A 74 -1.61 -12.84 18.47
CA ALA A 74 -2.64 -12.17 19.25
C ALA A 74 -3.21 -10.97 18.48
N ALA A 75 -4.54 -10.82 18.50
CA ALA A 75 -5.26 -9.62 18.08
C ALA A 75 -5.46 -8.71 19.30
N VAL A 76 -4.75 -7.59 19.35
CA VAL A 76 -4.71 -6.68 20.52
C VAL A 76 -5.61 -5.45 20.33
N ASP A 77 -6.18 -4.95 21.42
CA ASP A 77 -6.95 -3.70 21.44
C ASP A 77 -5.99 -2.53 21.16
N PHE A 78 -6.11 -1.94 19.96
CA PHE A 78 -5.26 -0.82 19.56
C PHE A 78 -5.38 0.40 20.48
N ARG A 79 -6.51 0.60 21.18
CA ARG A 79 -6.65 1.75 22.10
C ARG A 79 -5.77 1.58 23.33
N ASP A 80 -5.70 0.37 23.86
CA ASP A 80 -4.79 0.06 24.97
C ASP A 80 -3.34 0.22 24.52
N LEU A 81 -3.02 -0.27 23.31
CA LEU A 81 -1.69 -0.10 22.72
C LEU A 81 -1.35 1.39 22.55
N PHE A 82 -2.26 2.17 21.99
CA PHE A 82 -2.10 3.61 21.79
C PHE A 82 -1.93 4.34 23.11
N ASP A 83 -2.77 4.09 24.11
CA ASP A 83 -2.65 4.75 25.41
C ASP A 83 -1.37 4.38 26.16
N THR A 84 -0.84 3.19 25.91
CA THR A 84 0.40 2.70 26.51
C THR A 84 1.66 3.23 25.81
N LEU A 85 1.66 3.25 24.46
CA LEU A 85 2.86 3.50 23.66
C LEU A 85 2.90 4.88 23.00
N LYS A 86 1.80 5.64 22.96
CA LYS A 86 1.77 6.91 22.21
C LYS A 86 2.90 7.85 22.67
N ALA A 87 3.75 8.21 21.72
CA ALA A 87 4.65 9.31 21.85
C ALA A 87 3.89 10.64 21.82
N ARG A 88 4.59 11.70 22.24
CA ARG A 88 4.11 13.06 22.09
C ARG A 88 3.89 13.33 20.60
N ALA A 89 2.69 13.80 20.25
CA ALA A 89 2.40 14.22 18.88
C ALA A 89 3.41 15.28 18.42
N TYR A 90 3.89 15.14 17.19
CA TYR A 90 4.75 16.13 16.56
C TYR A 90 4.01 17.47 16.44
N PRO A 91 4.69 18.61 16.64
CA PRO A 91 4.09 19.93 16.40
C PRO A 91 3.56 20.02 14.97
N SER A 92 2.31 20.48 14.83
CA SER A 92 1.72 20.71 13.52
C SER A 92 2.46 21.83 12.80
N LYS A 93 2.68 21.64 11.49
CA LYS A 93 3.26 22.63 10.59
C LYS A 93 2.30 22.86 9.42
N ASN A 94 2.27 24.10 8.93
CA ASN A 94 1.48 24.49 7.78
C ASN A 94 2.41 24.83 6.61
N TYR A 95 2.31 24.04 5.55
CA TYR A 95 3.05 24.22 4.30
C TYR A 95 2.14 24.83 3.24
N LYS A 96 2.69 25.71 2.41
CA LYS A 96 1.95 26.33 1.30
C LYS A 96 2.83 26.47 0.06
N ILE A 97 2.29 26.05 -1.07
CA ILE A 97 2.85 26.30 -2.39
C ILE A 97 1.84 27.12 -3.19
N THR A 98 2.28 28.27 -3.69
CA THR A 98 1.46 29.15 -4.55
C THR A 98 1.69 28.79 -6.01
N ASP A 99 0.72 29.11 -6.88
CA ASP A 99 0.83 28.87 -8.34
C ASP A 99 2.14 29.43 -8.91
N LYS A 100 2.46 30.69 -8.59
CA LYS A 100 3.71 31.34 -9.03
C LYS A 100 4.97 30.58 -8.57
N ARG A 101 4.96 30.01 -7.35
CA ARG A 101 6.09 29.23 -6.85
C ARG A 101 6.17 27.87 -7.54
N LEU A 102 5.02 27.24 -7.78
CA LEU A 102 4.90 25.99 -8.53
C LEU A 102 5.44 26.16 -9.96
N GLU A 103 4.98 27.17 -10.71
CA GLU A 103 5.46 27.50 -12.06
C GLU A 103 6.99 27.63 -12.11
N LYS A 104 7.57 28.34 -11.12
CA LYS A 104 9.02 28.51 -11.04
C LYS A 104 9.75 27.17 -10.82
N VAL A 105 9.21 26.31 -9.97
CA VAL A 105 9.80 24.99 -9.69
C VAL A 105 9.76 24.11 -10.94
N VAL A 106 8.61 24.08 -11.64
CA VAL A 106 8.43 23.31 -12.87
C VAL A 106 9.34 23.80 -13.99
N ALA A 107 9.46 25.12 -14.17
CA ALA A 107 10.35 25.71 -15.18
C ALA A 107 11.82 25.32 -14.90
N GLN A 108 12.24 25.39 -13.64
CA GLN A 108 13.60 25.01 -13.24
C GLN A 108 13.85 23.51 -13.45
N SER A 109 12.93 22.63 -13.00
CA SER A 109 13.08 21.19 -13.16
C SER A 109 13.08 20.76 -14.63
N THR A 110 12.31 21.44 -15.48
CA THR A 110 12.30 21.23 -16.93
C THR A 110 13.64 21.57 -17.55
N GLN A 111 14.22 22.72 -17.18
CA GLN A 111 15.55 23.13 -17.65
C GLN A 111 16.63 22.14 -17.20
N ASP A 112 16.59 21.70 -15.95
CA ASP A 112 17.55 20.73 -15.40
C ASP A 112 17.42 19.36 -16.09
N ARG A 113 16.19 18.89 -16.33
CA ARG A 113 15.94 17.67 -17.11
C ARG A 113 16.54 17.75 -18.51
N GLN A 114 16.37 18.88 -19.21
CA GLN A 114 16.95 19.07 -20.54
C GLN A 114 18.48 19.01 -20.50
N GLN A 115 19.11 19.62 -19.49
CA GLN A 115 20.57 19.54 -19.32
C GLN A 115 21.04 18.11 -19.02
N ARG A 116 20.27 17.32 -18.26
CA ARG A 116 20.53 15.90 -18.02
C ARG A 116 20.42 15.06 -19.29
N LEU A 117 19.41 15.29 -20.13
CA LEU A 117 19.26 14.63 -21.44
C LEU A 117 20.45 14.90 -22.37
N GLU A 118 21.03 16.10 -22.27
CA GLU A 118 22.21 16.53 -23.03
C GLU A 118 23.54 16.09 -22.40
N GLY A 119 23.52 15.38 -21.27
CA GLY A 119 24.71 14.94 -20.54
C GLY A 119 25.50 16.08 -19.86
N LYS A 120 24.88 17.26 -19.69
CA LYS A 120 25.51 18.46 -19.10
C LYS A 120 25.37 18.52 -17.58
N GLN A 121 24.45 17.75 -17.00
CA GLN A 121 24.24 17.65 -15.55
C GLN A 121 24.24 16.19 -15.09
N PRO A 122 24.68 15.91 -13.85
CA PRO A 122 24.54 14.60 -13.24
C PRO A 122 23.06 14.25 -12.98
N GLY A 123 22.79 13.01 -12.56
CA GLY A 123 21.44 12.54 -12.21
C GLY A 123 20.78 13.29 -11.04
N ALA A 124 19.67 12.76 -10.53
CA ALA A 124 18.96 13.33 -9.38
C ALA A 124 19.89 13.56 -8.18
N GLY A 125 20.94 12.75 -8.04
CA GLY A 125 22.03 12.95 -7.06
C GLY A 125 21.64 12.61 -5.62
N LEU A 126 20.39 12.19 -5.41
CA LEU A 126 19.86 11.68 -4.15
C LEU A 126 19.23 10.31 -4.43
N ARG A 127 19.45 9.37 -3.52
CA ARG A 127 18.88 8.02 -3.59
C ARG A 127 17.38 8.07 -3.30
N ALA A 128 16.59 7.34 -4.07
CA ALA A 128 15.17 7.15 -3.80
C ALA A 128 14.94 6.48 -2.44
N THR A 129 13.96 6.98 -1.69
CA THR A 129 13.56 6.45 -0.38
C THR A 129 13.11 4.98 -0.55
N PRO A 130 13.62 4.04 0.27
CA PRO A 130 13.20 2.65 0.17
C PRO A 130 11.74 2.47 0.64
N LYS A 131 11.05 1.47 0.06
CA LYS A 131 9.66 1.13 0.38
C LYS A 131 9.54 -0.12 1.27
N ASP A 132 10.66 -0.66 1.73
CA ASP A 132 10.76 -1.85 2.57
C ASP A 132 11.03 -1.49 4.05
N SER A 133 11.20 -2.50 4.90
CA SER A 133 11.57 -2.33 6.31
C SER A 133 13.03 -1.89 6.51
N SER A 134 13.61 -1.10 5.60
CA SER A 134 14.86 -0.34 5.79
C SER A 134 14.67 1.16 5.99
N LEU A 135 13.42 1.63 5.94
CA LEU A 135 13.04 3.01 6.23
C LEU A 135 12.61 3.17 7.69
N ASN A 136 13.15 4.17 8.37
CA ASN A 136 12.51 4.78 9.52
C ASN A 136 11.67 5.97 9.03
N PRO A 137 10.35 5.81 8.84
CA PRO A 137 9.52 6.89 8.34
C PRO A 137 9.45 8.00 9.39
N THR A 138 9.67 9.24 8.95
CA THR A 138 9.46 10.42 9.78
C THR A 138 8.15 11.11 9.43
N THR A 139 7.73 10.99 8.16
CA THR A 139 6.46 11.52 7.69
C THR A 139 5.76 10.57 6.73
N VAL A 140 4.44 10.66 6.67
CA VAL A 140 3.60 10.01 5.66
C VAL A 140 2.68 11.07 5.05
N THR A 141 2.91 11.38 3.78
CA THR A 141 2.11 12.36 3.03
C THR A 141 0.88 11.69 2.43
N MET A 142 -0.26 12.37 2.45
CA MET A 142 -1.51 11.96 1.83
C MET A 142 -2.24 13.15 1.23
N PHE A 143 -3.22 12.92 0.38
CA PHE A 143 -4.09 13.98 -0.15
C PHE A 143 -5.57 13.66 0.13
N SER A 144 -6.32 14.65 0.60
CA SER A 144 -7.78 14.59 0.71
C SER A 144 -8.39 15.99 0.77
N ASN A 145 -9.63 16.13 0.34
CA ASN A 145 -10.40 17.36 0.50
C ASN A 145 -11.52 17.26 1.53
N ASP A 146 -11.77 16.06 2.06
CA ASP A 146 -12.88 15.79 2.96
C ASP A 146 -12.51 14.61 3.87
N LEU A 147 -12.68 14.77 5.19
CA LEU A 147 -12.37 13.72 6.17
C LEU A 147 -13.27 12.47 6.06
N ARG A 148 -14.31 12.51 5.24
CA ARG A 148 -15.21 11.39 4.92
C ARG A 148 -14.73 10.57 3.73
N GLU A 149 -13.79 11.09 2.93
CA GLU A 149 -13.11 10.32 1.89
C GLU A 149 -12.19 9.28 2.53
N VAL A 150 -11.90 8.20 1.81
CA VAL A 150 -10.99 7.14 2.25
C VAL A 150 -9.66 7.71 2.77
N SER A 151 -9.04 8.62 2.02
CA SER A 151 -7.75 9.23 2.42
C SER A 151 -7.88 10.07 3.69
N GLY A 152 -9.02 10.73 3.91
CA GLY A 152 -9.30 11.48 5.13
C GLY A 152 -9.52 10.59 6.36
N VAL A 153 -10.17 9.43 6.18
CA VAL A 153 -10.30 8.40 7.23
C VAL A 153 -8.94 7.79 7.56
N TYR A 154 -8.18 7.39 6.53
CA TYR A 154 -6.83 6.84 6.72
C TYR A 154 -5.87 7.83 7.36
N ALA A 155 -5.94 9.13 7.04
CA ALA A 155 -5.10 10.14 7.69
C ALA A 155 -5.32 10.18 9.21
N GLN A 156 -6.55 10.01 9.69
CA GLN A 156 -6.87 9.96 11.12
C GLN A 156 -6.29 8.70 11.78
N GLN A 157 -6.41 7.53 11.14
CA GLN A 157 -5.87 6.27 11.65
C GLN A 157 -4.33 6.26 11.64
N LEU A 158 -3.72 6.70 10.54
CA LEU A 158 -2.27 6.80 10.39
C LEU A 158 -1.66 7.83 11.33
N ALA A 159 -2.38 8.89 11.70
CA ALA A 159 -1.91 9.82 12.71
C ALA A 159 -1.78 9.15 14.09
N GLN A 160 -2.72 8.27 14.43
CA GLN A 160 -2.65 7.47 15.66
C GLN A 160 -1.53 6.42 15.60
N ILE A 161 -1.44 5.65 14.51
CA ILE A 161 -0.33 4.71 14.29
C ILE A 161 1.01 5.45 14.35
N GLY A 162 1.11 6.63 13.73
CA GLY A 162 2.32 7.44 13.73
C GLY A 162 2.76 7.90 15.12
N GLN A 163 1.84 8.12 16.07
CA GLN A 163 2.24 8.38 17.45
C GLN A 163 2.77 7.14 18.16
N VAL A 164 2.39 5.95 17.70
CA VAL A 164 2.83 4.66 18.26
C VAL A 164 4.14 4.20 17.61
N GLU A 165 4.33 4.49 16.32
CA GLU A 165 5.47 4.05 15.52
C GLU A 165 6.49 5.15 15.18
N GLY A 166 6.25 6.40 15.59
CA GLY A 166 7.24 7.48 15.52
C GLY A 166 7.22 8.36 14.28
N PHE A 167 6.14 8.40 13.49
CA PHE A 167 6.02 9.26 12.30
C PHE A 167 4.86 10.28 12.39
N GLN A 168 4.92 11.36 11.61
CA GLN A 168 3.85 12.36 11.48
C GLN A 168 3.07 12.19 10.16
N VAL A 169 1.77 12.45 10.14
CA VAL A 169 1.02 12.57 8.87
C VAL A 169 1.12 13.98 8.31
N VAL A 170 1.36 14.12 7.01
CA VAL A 170 1.23 15.39 6.27
C VAL A 170 0.00 15.28 5.38
N LEU A 171 -1.09 15.92 5.78
CA LEU A 171 -2.32 15.93 5.01
C LEU A 171 -2.31 17.11 4.04
N ALA A 172 -2.18 16.81 2.76
CA ALA A 172 -2.33 17.77 1.68
C ALA A 172 -3.79 17.90 1.25
N GLY A 173 -4.16 19.08 0.79
CA GLY A 173 -5.50 19.37 0.25
C GLY A 173 -5.48 20.64 -0.58
N HIS A 174 -6.58 20.89 -1.30
CA HIS A 174 -6.71 22.13 -2.06
C HIS A 174 -6.60 23.33 -1.12
N SER A 175 -5.95 24.40 -1.61
CA SER A 175 -5.67 25.61 -0.83
C SER A 175 -6.93 26.26 -0.22
N GLY A 176 -8.10 26.08 -0.84
CA GLY A 176 -9.39 26.58 -0.33
C GLY A 176 -10.11 25.65 0.65
N GLN A 177 -9.60 24.44 0.89
CA GLN A 177 -10.22 23.44 1.76
C GLN A 177 -9.36 23.08 2.98
N ILE A 178 -8.05 23.33 2.95
CA ILE A 178 -7.13 22.85 3.99
C ILE A 178 -7.47 23.42 5.38
N GLU A 179 -7.91 24.67 5.48
CA GLU A 179 -8.28 25.31 6.74
C GLU A 179 -9.55 24.65 7.35
N ASN A 180 -10.47 24.19 6.51
CA ASN A 180 -11.66 23.44 6.96
C ASN A 180 -11.26 22.07 7.53
N LEU A 181 -10.32 21.38 6.86
CA LEU A 181 -9.80 20.09 7.32
C LEU A 181 -9.06 20.24 8.66
N GLU A 182 -8.22 21.27 8.80
CA GLU A 182 -7.53 21.60 10.05
C GLU A 182 -8.53 21.85 11.18
N ALA A 183 -9.53 22.70 10.96
CA ALA A 183 -10.57 22.99 11.94
C ALA A 183 -11.39 21.75 12.35
N GLU A 184 -11.74 20.88 11.40
CA GLU A 184 -12.49 19.66 11.68
C GLU A 184 -11.65 18.64 12.47
N LEU A 185 -10.37 18.46 12.13
CA LEU A 185 -9.46 17.58 12.88
C LEU A 185 -9.20 18.10 14.30
N ASP A 186 -9.09 19.42 14.48
CA ASP A 186 -8.98 20.04 15.80
C ASP A 186 -10.24 19.78 16.66
N GLN A 187 -11.43 19.91 16.08
CA GLN A 187 -12.69 19.58 16.75
C GLN A 187 -12.76 18.09 17.15
N LYS A 188 -12.31 17.20 16.26
CA LYS A 188 -12.19 15.76 16.51
C LYS A 188 -11.03 15.39 17.43
N ARG A 189 -10.19 16.37 17.81
CA ARG A 189 -8.98 16.20 18.65
C ARG A 189 -7.98 15.22 18.06
N VAL A 190 -7.94 15.11 16.74
CA VAL A 190 -6.92 14.32 16.04
C VAL A 190 -5.63 15.13 16.03
N ARG A 191 -4.56 14.55 16.57
CA ARG A 191 -3.24 15.17 16.65
C ARG A 191 -2.27 14.48 15.70
N ASN A 192 -1.02 14.91 15.70
CA ASN A 192 0.04 14.30 14.89
C ASN A 192 -0.12 14.49 13.37
N ILE A 193 -0.72 15.61 12.97
CA ILE A 193 -0.97 15.98 11.58
C ILE A 193 -0.37 17.37 11.31
N SER A 194 0.37 17.49 10.21
CA SER A 194 0.76 18.74 9.55
C SER A 194 -0.06 18.91 8.27
N PHE A 195 -0.23 20.14 7.80
CA PHE A 195 -1.10 20.47 6.68
C PHE A 195 -0.33 21.06 5.51
N MET A 196 -0.73 20.71 4.28
CA MET A 196 -0.13 21.25 3.06
C MET A 196 -1.21 21.77 2.09
N ALA A 197 -1.22 23.08 1.87
CA ALA A 197 -2.03 23.72 0.85
C ALA A 197 -1.37 23.58 -0.53
N LEU A 198 -2.03 22.86 -1.43
CA LEU A 198 -1.65 22.72 -2.85
C LEU A 198 -2.66 23.45 -3.76
N PRO A 199 -2.27 23.95 -4.93
CA PRO A 199 -3.19 24.46 -5.95
C PRO A 199 -4.16 23.40 -6.45
N GLU A 200 -3.64 22.22 -6.73
CA GLU A 200 -4.34 21.05 -7.26
C GLU A 200 -3.77 19.79 -6.60
N GLY A 201 -4.43 18.65 -6.80
CA GLY A 201 -3.92 17.35 -6.37
C GLY A 201 -5.00 16.29 -6.32
N GLU A 202 -4.59 15.04 -6.12
CA GLU A 202 -5.51 13.93 -5.95
C GLU A 202 -4.97 12.86 -5.01
N VAL A 203 -5.81 11.87 -4.74
CA VAL A 203 -5.56 10.83 -3.74
C VAL A 203 -4.42 9.88 -4.09
N TRP A 204 -4.03 9.73 -5.37
CA TRP A 204 -3.00 8.77 -5.83
C TRP A 204 -1.57 9.31 -5.69
N VAL A 205 -1.22 9.80 -4.50
CA VAL A 205 0.07 10.46 -4.24
C VAL A 205 1.28 9.56 -4.52
N GLU A 206 1.13 8.23 -4.48
CA GLU A 206 2.20 7.29 -4.79
C GLU A 206 2.71 7.46 -6.22
N ASP A 207 1.83 7.73 -7.16
CA ASP A 207 2.15 7.58 -8.57
C ASP A 207 2.77 8.83 -9.22
N TYR A 208 2.66 9.98 -8.54
CA TYR A 208 3.13 11.27 -9.07
C TYR A 208 4.60 11.59 -8.78
N GLY A 209 5.30 10.73 -8.03
CA GLY A 209 6.74 10.80 -7.87
C GLY A 209 7.24 10.00 -6.69
N GLU A 210 8.56 9.97 -6.52
CA GLU A 210 9.25 9.28 -5.45
C GLU A 210 10.03 10.26 -4.57
N PRO A 211 9.86 10.21 -3.24
CA PRO A 211 10.76 10.91 -2.35
C PRO A 211 12.18 10.34 -2.52
N LEU A 212 13.15 11.24 -2.41
CA LEU A 212 14.56 10.92 -2.34
C LEU A 212 15.01 11.25 -0.92
N LEU A 213 15.94 10.45 -0.41
CA LEU A 213 16.58 10.71 0.88
C LEU A 213 17.11 12.14 0.92
N GLN A 214 17.11 12.74 2.12
CA GLN A 214 17.43 14.16 2.33
C GLN A 214 16.39 15.10 1.71
N GLN A 215 15.10 14.75 1.82
CA GLN A 215 13.95 15.57 1.44
C GLN A 215 13.89 15.88 -0.07
N GLY A 216 14.56 15.12 -0.93
CA GLY A 216 14.40 15.28 -2.38
C GLY A 216 13.11 14.65 -2.89
N TRP A 217 12.77 14.90 -4.15
CA TRP A 217 11.67 14.24 -4.84
C TRP A 217 11.96 14.17 -6.33
N VAL A 218 11.65 13.04 -6.94
CA VAL A 218 11.68 12.86 -8.39
C VAL A 218 10.28 12.55 -8.90
N THR A 219 9.81 13.24 -9.93
CA THR A 219 8.52 12.93 -10.57
C THR A 219 8.76 12.12 -11.85
N PRO A 220 7.76 11.39 -12.38
CA PRO A 220 7.81 10.90 -13.74
C PRO A 220 8.14 12.03 -14.71
N ALA A 221 8.76 11.67 -15.85
CA ALA A 221 8.96 12.61 -16.93
C ALA A 221 7.63 13.25 -17.37
N ILE A 222 7.62 14.58 -17.44
CA ILE A 222 6.52 15.35 -18.03
C ILE A 222 6.79 15.47 -19.53
N PHE A 223 5.83 15.06 -20.35
CA PHE A 223 5.87 15.10 -21.82
C PHE A 223 4.45 15.31 -22.38
N GLU A 224 4.34 15.41 -23.70
CA GLU A 224 3.05 15.51 -24.40
C GLU A 224 2.80 14.27 -25.26
N GLY A 225 1.52 13.95 -25.46
CA GLY A 225 1.06 12.90 -26.38
C GLY A 225 0.27 11.78 -25.71
N ASP A 226 -0.52 11.07 -26.51
CA ASP A 226 -1.36 9.94 -26.10
C ASP A 226 -0.86 8.63 -26.73
N TRP A 227 0.40 8.28 -26.46
CA TRP A 227 1.09 7.11 -27.01
C TRP A 227 1.51 6.10 -25.95
N ILE A 228 1.27 6.38 -24.66
CA ILE A 228 1.64 5.49 -23.54
C ILE A 228 1.03 4.11 -23.73
N ARG A 229 -0.27 4.06 -24.04
CA ARG A 229 -0.99 2.79 -24.26
C ARG A 229 -0.38 1.98 -25.40
N GLU A 230 -0.04 2.63 -26.52
CA GLU A 230 0.61 1.98 -27.65
C GLU A 230 1.96 1.38 -27.23
N ALA A 231 2.79 2.14 -26.51
CA ALA A 231 4.08 1.65 -26.03
C ALA A 231 3.96 0.44 -25.09
N ILE A 232 2.94 0.44 -24.23
CA ILE A 232 2.62 -0.70 -23.35
C ILE A 232 2.18 -1.92 -24.18
N ASP A 233 1.23 -1.73 -25.09
CA ASP A 233 0.68 -2.81 -25.92
C ASP A 233 1.78 -3.44 -26.79
N GLU A 234 2.62 -2.62 -27.45
CA GLU A 234 3.79 -3.07 -28.21
C GLU A 234 4.81 -3.80 -27.33
N GLY A 235 5.03 -3.32 -26.11
CA GLY A 235 5.94 -3.95 -25.14
C GLY A 235 5.45 -5.33 -24.73
N ARG A 236 4.18 -5.45 -24.33
CA ARG A 236 3.58 -6.72 -23.88
C ARG A 236 3.54 -7.75 -25.00
N GLN A 237 3.18 -7.37 -26.22
CA GLN A 237 3.17 -8.28 -27.39
C GLN A 237 4.53 -8.94 -27.65
N LYS A 238 5.64 -8.27 -27.31
CA LYS A 238 7.00 -8.81 -27.47
C LYS A 238 7.40 -9.77 -26.34
N ARG A 239 6.84 -9.60 -25.14
CA ARG A 239 7.25 -10.34 -23.93
C ARG A 239 6.35 -11.54 -23.64
N PHE A 240 5.06 -11.45 -23.93
CA PHE A 240 4.11 -12.48 -23.55
C PHE A 240 4.00 -13.61 -24.56
N PRO A 241 3.95 -14.87 -24.08
CA PRO A 241 3.50 -16.00 -24.86
C PRO A 241 2.08 -15.79 -25.43
N GLN A 242 1.75 -16.48 -26.52
CA GLN A 242 0.45 -16.33 -27.19
C GLN A 242 -0.75 -16.75 -26.33
N ASP A 243 -0.53 -17.59 -25.32
CA ASP A 243 -1.53 -18.11 -24.38
C ASP A 243 -1.73 -17.23 -23.13
N VAL A 244 -0.94 -16.15 -23.00
CA VAL A 244 -1.02 -15.21 -21.88
C VAL A 244 -1.68 -13.91 -22.35
N SER A 245 -2.74 -13.48 -21.65
CA SER A 245 -3.44 -12.24 -22.00
C SER A 245 -2.51 -11.03 -21.89
N THR A 246 -2.58 -10.13 -22.87
CA THR A 246 -1.86 -8.83 -22.86
C THR A 246 -2.71 -7.69 -22.29
N SER A 247 -3.98 -7.95 -21.98
CA SER A 247 -4.95 -6.94 -21.57
C SER A 247 -5.02 -6.79 -20.05
N PHE A 248 -4.11 -6.03 -19.46
CA PHE A 248 -4.31 -5.42 -18.13
C PHE A 248 -4.78 -3.97 -18.29
N GLY A 249 -5.55 -3.51 -17.31
CA GLY A 249 -6.12 -2.15 -17.29
C GLY A 249 -5.10 -1.01 -17.21
N GLN A 250 -5.65 0.20 -17.36
CA GLN A 250 -5.34 1.54 -16.83
C GLN A 250 -3.92 2.07 -16.55
N LEU A 251 -2.82 1.33 -16.79
CA LEU A 251 -1.48 1.93 -16.72
C LEU A 251 -1.36 3.12 -17.69
N GLY A 252 -0.79 4.24 -17.23
CA GLY A 252 -0.71 5.49 -17.99
C GLY A 252 -1.75 6.55 -17.63
N GLN A 253 -2.75 6.23 -16.79
CA GLN A 253 -3.73 7.23 -16.34
C GLN A 253 -3.10 8.36 -15.51
N VAL A 254 -2.01 8.08 -14.81
CA VAL A 254 -1.25 9.06 -14.03
C VAL A 254 -0.75 10.20 -14.92
N HIS A 255 -0.27 9.88 -16.13
CA HIS A 255 0.08 10.91 -17.11
C HIS A 255 -1.14 11.72 -17.57
N ALA A 256 -2.27 11.06 -17.80
CA ALA A 256 -3.50 11.70 -18.28
C ALA A 256 -4.06 12.74 -17.29
N CYS A 257 -3.83 12.58 -15.99
CA CYS A 257 -4.24 13.55 -14.96
C CYS A 257 -3.35 14.81 -14.91
N GLN A 258 -2.12 14.77 -15.46
CA GLN A 258 -1.17 15.90 -15.49
C GLN A 258 -0.80 16.50 -14.12
N LEU A 259 -0.75 15.70 -13.04
CA LEU A 259 -0.47 16.18 -11.67
C LEU A 259 1.02 16.06 -11.24
N GLN A 260 1.92 15.66 -12.13
CA GLN A 260 3.38 15.66 -11.86
C GLN A 260 3.91 17.04 -11.42
N PRO A 261 3.47 18.18 -12.00
CA PRO A 261 3.81 19.50 -11.48
C PRO A 261 3.52 19.65 -9.99
N THR A 262 2.33 19.21 -9.55
CA THR A 262 1.92 19.29 -8.14
C THR A 262 2.86 18.53 -7.22
N ALA A 263 3.35 17.34 -7.61
CA ALA A 263 4.34 16.60 -6.83
C ALA A 263 5.69 17.34 -6.73
N LEU A 264 6.14 18.04 -7.77
CA LEU A 264 7.29 18.95 -7.67
C LEU A 264 7.01 20.10 -6.68
N GLY A 265 5.77 20.61 -6.66
CA GLY A 265 5.30 21.59 -5.70
C GLY A 265 5.37 21.10 -4.24
N GLN A 266 5.03 19.84 -3.98
CA GLN A 266 5.15 19.21 -2.66
C GLN A 266 6.60 19.19 -2.19
N ALA A 267 7.53 18.76 -3.04
CA ALA A 267 8.96 18.76 -2.74
C ALA A 267 9.44 20.17 -2.36
N ALA A 268 9.07 21.18 -3.15
CA ALA A 268 9.42 22.56 -2.87
C ALA A 268 8.77 23.08 -1.56
N ALA A 269 7.54 22.71 -1.26
CA ALA A 269 6.84 23.09 -0.03
C ALA A 269 7.58 22.56 1.22
N LEU A 270 8.15 21.36 1.12
CA LEU A 270 8.95 20.71 2.16
C LEU A 270 10.40 21.21 2.23
N GLY A 271 10.81 22.11 1.32
CA GLY A 271 12.19 22.62 1.25
C GLY A 271 13.17 21.70 0.51
N GLY A 272 12.63 20.71 -0.18
CA GLY A 272 13.33 19.67 -0.89
C GLY A 272 13.86 20.02 -2.28
N LYS A 273 14.72 19.13 -2.81
CA LYS A 273 15.13 19.17 -4.22
C LYS A 273 14.01 18.58 -5.09
N ALA A 274 13.43 19.38 -5.98
CA ALA A 274 12.44 18.92 -6.96
C ALA A 274 13.13 18.52 -8.27
N VAL A 275 12.96 17.26 -8.69
CA VAL A 275 13.59 16.70 -9.90
C VAL A 275 12.51 16.17 -10.83
N GLN A 276 12.56 16.57 -12.09
CA GLN A 276 11.75 15.93 -13.13
C GLN A 276 12.55 14.78 -13.74
N GLY A 277 11.94 13.59 -13.81
CA GLY A 277 12.56 12.38 -14.31
C GLY A 277 12.89 12.42 -15.81
N LEU A 278 13.90 11.67 -16.20
CA LEU A 278 14.17 11.27 -17.58
C LEU A 278 13.23 10.14 -18.02
N ALA A 279 12.93 9.22 -17.10
CA ALA A 279 12.12 8.05 -17.29
C ALA A 279 10.64 8.28 -16.90
N TYR A 280 9.78 7.40 -17.38
CA TYR A 280 8.39 7.30 -16.95
C TYR A 280 8.26 6.27 -15.84
N LEU A 281 8.10 6.75 -14.60
CA LEU A 281 8.10 5.93 -13.39
C LEU A 281 6.89 6.24 -12.51
N GLU A 282 5.81 5.49 -12.68
CA GLU A 282 4.69 5.48 -11.72
C GLU A 282 5.14 4.73 -10.45
N GLY A 283 4.80 5.26 -9.28
CA GLY A 283 5.26 4.72 -8.01
C GLY A 283 4.69 3.34 -7.68
N GLY A 284 3.44 3.06 -8.07
CA GLY A 284 2.88 1.71 -7.94
C GLY A 284 3.59 0.68 -8.83
N ASN A 285 4.22 1.12 -9.93
CA ASN A 285 5.02 0.28 -10.82
C ASN A 285 6.54 0.33 -10.54
N THR A 286 6.94 0.93 -9.42
CA THR A 286 8.34 1.10 -9.03
C THR A 286 8.54 0.73 -7.56
N LEU A 287 9.32 -0.31 -7.26
CA LEU A 287 9.62 -0.74 -5.90
C LEU A 287 11.10 -0.53 -5.58
N THR A 288 11.39 0.43 -4.70
CA THR A 288 12.74 0.72 -4.20
C THR A 288 12.96 0.04 -2.85
N GLY A 289 14.20 -0.33 -2.55
CA GLY A 289 14.53 -0.97 -1.28
C GLY A 289 16.03 -1.01 -0.99
N THR A 290 16.38 -1.81 0.00
CA THR A 290 17.76 -2.07 0.42
C THR A 290 18.00 -3.57 0.44
N ARG A 291 19.16 -4.04 -0.04
CA ARG A 291 19.58 -5.44 0.07
C ARG A 291 20.09 -5.74 1.48
N LYS A 292 20.24 -7.01 1.84
CA LYS A 292 20.84 -7.41 3.14
C LYS A 292 22.26 -6.89 3.38
N ASN A 293 22.99 -6.54 2.33
CA ASN A 293 24.32 -5.94 2.41
C ASN A 293 24.30 -4.39 2.46
N GLY A 294 23.12 -3.76 2.46
CA GLY A 294 22.95 -2.30 2.49
C GLY A 294 22.90 -1.63 1.12
N GLU A 295 23.15 -2.36 0.03
CA GLU A 295 23.07 -1.80 -1.32
C GLU A 295 21.62 -1.48 -1.69
N ALA A 296 21.41 -0.36 -2.36
CA ALA A 296 20.11 0.04 -2.84
C ALA A 296 19.67 -0.80 -4.06
N TYR A 297 18.37 -0.95 -4.29
CA TYR A 297 17.84 -1.51 -5.53
C TYR A 297 16.55 -0.81 -5.96
N ALA A 298 16.22 -0.94 -7.24
CA ALA A 298 14.89 -0.64 -7.79
C ALA A 298 14.40 -1.79 -8.67
N LEU A 299 13.17 -2.21 -8.43
CA LEU A 299 12.41 -3.10 -9.32
C LEU A 299 11.41 -2.23 -10.08
N VAL A 300 11.45 -2.27 -11.40
CA VAL A 300 10.62 -1.43 -12.26
C VAL A 300 9.79 -2.30 -13.17
N GLY A 301 8.48 -2.05 -13.20
CA GLY A 301 7.58 -2.80 -14.08
C GLY A 301 7.99 -2.68 -15.54
N GLN A 302 7.96 -3.80 -16.26
CA GLN A 302 8.38 -3.85 -17.67
C GLN A 302 7.60 -2.87 -18.56
N ASP A 303 6.36 -2.56 -18.22
CA ASP A 303 5.59 -1.56 -18.94
C ASP A 303 6.12 -0.13 -18.76
N SER A 304 6.57 0.25 -17.55
CA SER A 304 7.23 1.55 -17.33
C SER A 304 8.54 1.67 -18.11
N LEU A 305 9.27 0.56 -18.24
CA LEU A 305 10.46 0.49 -19.10
C LEU A 305 10.11 0.64 -20.58
N ALA A 306 9.03 0.01 -21.06
CA ALA A 306 8.56 0.15 -22.43
C ALA A 306 8.14 1.59 -22.77
N VAL A 307 7.40 2.24 -21.88
CA VAL A 307 7.03 3.66 -22.03
C VAL A 307 8.28 4.55 -22.03
N THR A 308 9.23 4.29 -21.12
CA THR A 308 10.50 5.03 -21.08
C THR A 308 11.32 4.83 -22.36
N LYS A 309 11.32 3.63 -22.93
CA LYS A 309 12.00 3.31 -24.19
C LYS A 309 11.46 4.16 -25.35
N LYS A 310 10.13 4.25 -25.48
CA LYS A 310 9.46 5.11 -26.47
C LYS A 310 9.72 6.60 -26.18
N LEU A 311 9.63 7.02 -24.91
CA LEU A 311 9.89 8.40 -24.48
C LEU A 311 11.28 8.91 -24.87
N LEU A 312 12.29 8.07 -24.65
CA LEU A 312 13.69 8.39 -24.96
C LEU A 312 14.03 8.18 -26.45
N ASN A 313 13.06 7.70 -27.24
CA ASN A 313 13.21 7.35 -28.65
C ASN A 313 14.48 6.50 -28.89
N THR A 314 14.57 5.37 -28.18
CA THR A 314 15.76 4.52 -28.21
C THR A 314 15.40 3.05 -28.25
N GLU A 315 16.22 2.24 -28.91
CA GLU A 315 16.12 0.78 -28.84
C GLU A 315 17.00 0.14 -27.76
N SER A 316 17.83 0.95 -27.07
CA SER A 316 18.81 0.46 -26.08
C SER A 316 18.20 0.32 -24.69
N ASP A 317 18.12 -0.91 -24.20
CA ASP A 317 17.67 -1.19 -22.83
C ASP A 317 18.64 -0.61 -21.79
N GLN A 318 19.95 -0.61 -22.07
CA GLN A 318 20.93 0.04 -21.19
C GLN A 318 20.64 1.53 -21.01
N ARG A 319 20.29 2.25 -22.08
CA ARG A 319 19.94 3.68 -21.98
C ARG A 319 18.68 3.92 -21.15
N VAL A 320 17.70 3.01 -21.22
CA VAL A 320 16.50 3.04 -20.38
C VAL A 320 16.89 2.82 -18.92
N THR A 321 17.67 1.79 -18.63
CA THR A 321 18.18 1.50 -17.28
C THR A 321 19.00 2.65 -16.71
N ASP A 322 19.87 3.27 -17.51
CA ASP A 322 20.67 4.43 -17.10
C ASP A 322 19.80 5.64 -16.76
N ALA A 323 18.72 5.87 -17.50
CA ALA A 323 17.77 6.95 -17.23
C ALA A 323 17.06 6.74 -15.88
N VAL A 324 16.54 5.53 -15.64
CA VAL A 324 15.91 5.15 -14.38
C VAL A 324 16.90 5.26 -13.21
N ALA A 325 18.11 4.73 -13.37
CA ALA A 325 19.15 4.77 -12.36
C ALA A 325 19.55 6.22 -12.01
N SER A 326 19.66 7.07 -13.03
CA SER A 326 19.93 8.50 -12.89
C SER A 326 18.81 9.23 -12.12
N ASP A 327 17.55 8.87 -12.36
CA ASP A 327 16.39 9.46 -11.67
C ASP A 327 16.28 9.03 -10.21
N LEU A 328 16.58 7.77 -9.91
CA LEU A 328 16.46 7.20 -8.56
C LEU A 328 17.75 7.33 -7.73
N GLY A 329 18.81 7.92 -8.30
CA GLY A 329 20.11 8.05 -7.64
C GLY A 329 20.78 6.71 -7.33
N LEU A 330 20.66 5.76 -8.25
CA LEU A 330 21.18 4.39 -8.14
C LEU A 330 22.23 4.11 -9.22
N PRO A 331 23.13 3.12 -9.03
CA PRO A 331 23.89 2.58 -10.15
C PRO A 331 22.98 1.76 -11.06
N ALA A 332 23.25 1.76 -12.36
CA ALA A 332 22.43 1.03 -13.35
C ALA A 332 22.35 -0.48 -13.07
N THR A 333 23.39 -1.06 -12.47
CA THR A 333 23.43 -2.47 -12.05
C THR A 333 22.47 -2.81 -10.90
N SER A 334 21.83 -1.81 -10.30
CA SER A 334 20.85 -1.96 -9.21
C SER A 334 19.40 -1.70 -9.66
N VAL A 335 19.17 -1.53 -10.96
CA VAL A 335 17.84 -1.36 -11.55
C VAL A 335 17.48 -2.62 -12.32
N PHE A 336 16.34 -3.21 -11.98
CA PHE A 336 15.88 -4.48 -12.55
C PHE A 336 14.48 -4.32 -13.13
N GLY A 337 14.30 -4.75 -14.38
CA GLY A 337 12.98 -4.88 -14.98
C GLY A 337 12.28 -6.13 -14.47
N VAL A 338 11.04 -5.99 -14.00
CA VAL A 338 10.24 -7.08 -13.45
C VAL A 338 8.88 -7.09 -14.13
N GLU A 339 8.45 -8.25 -14.61
CA GLU A 339 7.10 -8.38 -15.19
C GLU A 339 6.02 -8.18 -14.11
N GLN A 340 4.92 -7.54 -14.48
CA GLN A 340 3.84 -7.32 -13.52
C GLN A 340 3.08 -8.63 -13.20
N PRO A 341 2.73 -8.86 -11.92
CA PRO A 341 2.11 -10.11 -11.44
C PRO A 341 0.60 -10.20 -11.78
N GLY A 342 0.24 -10.00 -13.05
CA GLY A 342 -1.13 -10.12 -13.54
C GLY A 342 -2.01 -8.90 -13.26
N GLU A 343 -1.39 -7.77 -12.93
CA GLU A 343 -2.04 -6.48 -12.71
C GLU A 343 -1.28 -5.35 -13.41
N PHE A 344 -1.87 -4.15 -13.46
CA PHE A 344 -1.27 -3.00 -14.13
C PHE A 344 -0.02 -2.47 -13.41
N HIS A 345 0.04 -2.58 -12.08
CA HIS A 345 1.15 -2.16 -11.21
C HIS A 345 1.74 -3.33 -10.42
N LEU A 346 3.04 -3.23 -10.10
CA LEU A 346 3.73 -4.17 -9.21
C LEU A 346 3.08 -4.22 -7.82
N ASP A 347 2.80 -3.05 -7.23
CA ASP A 347 2.31 -2.95 -5.85
C ASP A 347 0.88 -3.46 -5.61
N MET A 348 0.22 -3.95 -6.66
CA MET A 348 -1.10 -4.56 -6.57
C MET A 348 -1.04 -6.04 -6.17
N ARG A 349 0.08 -6.74 -6.39
CA ARG A 349 0.23 -8.16 -6.00
C ARG A 349 1.61 -8.51 -5.44
N MET A 350 2.49 -7.52 -5.24
CA MET A 350 3.77 -7.76 -4.58
C MET A 350 4.20 -6.55 -3.75
N MET A 351 4.96 -6.81 -2.68
CA MET A 351 5.47 -5.78 -1.79
C MET A 351 6.86 -6.15 -1.26
N PRO A 352 7.76 -5.17 -1.09
CA PRO A 352 9.02 -5.43 -0.44
C PRO A 352 8.81 -5.45 1.08
N VAL A 353 9.13 -6.57 1.73
CA VAL A 353 8.77 -6.81 3.14
C VAL A 353 9.94 -6.61 4.11
N ALA A 354 11.16 -6.90 3.64
CA ALA A 354 12.39 -6.74 4.40
C ALA A 354 13.56 -6.52 3.43
N PRO A 355 14.76 -6.14 3.91
CA PRO A 355 15.89 -5.91 3.03
C PRO A 355 16.21 -7.10 2.10
N GLY A 356 16.03 -6.91 0.79
CA GLY A 356 16.23 -7.92 -0.26
C GLY A 356 15.18 -9.04 -0.28
N GLU A 357 14.05 -8.87 0.41
CA GLU A 357 12.98 -9.86 0.49
C GLU A 357 11.66 -9.26 -0.01
N ILE A 358 11.01 -9.99 -0.92
CA ILE A 358 9.79 -9.57 -1.60
C ILE A 358 8.71 -10.61 -1.33
N ALA A 359 7.51 -10.16 -0.93
CA ALA A 359 6.32 -11.00 -0.94
C ALA A 359 5.59 -10.80 -2.26
N ILE A 360 5.22 -11.89 -2.91
CA ILE A 360 4.33 -11.94 -4.08
C ILE A 360 3.06 -12.70 -3.72
N ASN A 361 1.94 -12.31 -4.32
CA ASN A 361 0.70 -13.05 -4.17
C ASN A 361 0.86 -14.51 -4.61
N ASP A 362 0.19 -15.40 -3.89
CA ASP A 362 -0.04 -16.77 -4.30
C ASP A 362 -1.54 -16.94 -4.57
N ALA A 363 -1.94 -16.72 -5.81
CA ALA A 363 -3.36 -16.74 -6.18
C ALA A 363 -3.99 -18.12 -5.95
N ARG A 364 -3.24 -19.20 -6.15
CA ARG A 364 -3.72 -20.57 -5.94
C ARG A 364 -3.96 -20.84 -4.45
N ALA A 365 -2.99 -20.51 -3.60
CA ALA A 365 -3.16 -20.68 -2.16
C ALA A 365 -4.27 -19.77 -1.60
N ALA A 366 -4.43 -18.55 -2.11
CA ALA A 366 -5.50 -17.66 -1.71
C ALA A 366 -6.88 -18.23 -2.07
N ALA A 367 -7.04 -18.74 -3.30
CA ALA A 367 -8.28 -19.36 -3.74
C ALA A 367 -8.65 -20.59 -2.90
N GLU A 368 -7.70 -21.50 -2.63
CA GLU A 368 -7.98 -22.67 -1.78
C GLU A 368 -8.34 -22.27 -0.35
N GLN A 369 -7.71 -21.24 0.21
CA GLN A 369 -8.08 -20.73 1.53
C GLN A 369 -9.50 -20.12 1.53
N GLN A 370 -9.89 -19.39 0.49
CA GLN A 370 -11.26 -18.90 0.36
C GLN A 370 -12.27 -20.04 0.23
N ILE A 371 -11.93 -21.12 -0.47
CA ILE A 371 -12.79 -22.32 -0.59
C ILE A 371 -13.00 -22.97 0.77
N VAL A 372 -11.98 -23.02 1.63
CA VAL A 372 -12.13 -23.51 3.03
C VAL A 372 -13.13 -22.65 3.80
N TRP A 373 -13.06 -21.32 3.68
CA TRP A 373 -14.02 -20.42 4.34
C TRP A 373 -15.43 -20.54 3.77
N LEU A 374 -15.57 -20.72 2.45
CA LEU A 374 -16.86 -20.94 1.79
C LEU A 374 -17.49 -22.26 2.22
N ASP A 375 -16.72 -23.34 2.37
CA ASP A 375 -17.24 -24.61 2.88
C ASP A 375 -17.72 -24.47 4.34
N ALA A 376 -16.95 -23.78 5.18
CA ALA A 376 -17.36 -23.51 6.55
C ALA A 376 -18.68 -22.71 6.63
N GLN A 377 -18.89 -21.75 5.71
CA GLN A 377 -20.15 -21.02 5.59
C GLN A 377 -21.28 -21.92 5.08
N LEU A 378 -21.03 -22.73 4.05
CA LEU A 378 -21.99 -23.72 3.54
C LEU A 378 -22.47 -24.66 4.65
N GLN A 379 -21.57 -25.18 5.49
CA GLN A 379 -21.96 -26.08 6.59
C GLN A 379 -22.87 -25.36 7.61
N LYS A 380 -22.64 -24.07 7.89
CA LYS A 380 -23.51 -23.28 8.77
C LYS A 380 -24.89 -23.07 8.15
N ASP A 381 -24.96 -22.73 6.88
CA ASP A 381 -26.22 -22.47 6.17
C ASP A 381 -27.07 -23.75 6.04
N LEU A 382 -26.43 -24.89 5.79
CA LEU A 382 -27.08 -26.20 5.79
C LEU A 382 -27.63 -26.58 7.17
N GLN A 383 -26.94 -26.23 8.25
CA GLN A 383 -27.42 -26.46 9.63
C GLN A 383 -28.58 -25.54 10.01
N ALA A 384 -28.59 -24.30 9.50
CA ALA A 384 -29.69 -23.36 9.73
C ALA A 384 -30.98 -23.79 9.03
N GLY A 385 -30.87 -24.51 7.90
CA GLY A 385 -32.03 -25.08 7.19
C GLY A 385 -32.94 -24.04 6.52
N GLU A 386 -32.44 -22.81 6.33
CA GLU A 386 -33.20 -21.69 5.77
C GLU A 386 -33.25 -21.67 4.23
N SER A 387 -32.41 -22.49 3.58
CA SER A 387 -32.22 -22.54 2.13
C SER A 387 -32.23 -23.98 1.59
N ASP A 388 -32.49 -24.14 0.28
CA ASP A 388 -32.42 -25.44 -0.38
C ASP A 388 -30.97 -25.96 -0.37
N ALA A 389 -30.77 -27.14 0.24
CA ALA A 389 -29.47 -27.76 0.41
C ALA A 389 -28.80 -28.12 -0.93
N GLN A 390 -29.59 -28.40 -1.98
CA GLN A 390 -29.06 -28.69 -3.31
C GLN A 390 -28.54 -27.42 -3.97
N ASP A 391 -29.28 -26.32 -3.87
CA ASP A 391 -28.89 -25.03 -4.44
C ASP A 391 -27.61 -24.49 -3.77
N LEU A 392 -27.54 -24.53 -2.44
CA LEU A 392 -26.35 -24.12 -1.69
C LEU A 392 -25.09 -24.91 -2.12
N ARG A 393 -25.21 -26.22 -2.33
CA ARG A 393 -24.09 -27.06 -2.78
C ARG A 393 -23.70 -26.77 -4.22
N ALA A 394 -24.66 -26.47 -5.09
CA ALA A 394 -24.40 -26.11 -6.48
C ALA A 394 -23.66 -24.76 -6.56
N GLU A 395 -24.13 -23.75 -5.80
CA GLU A 395 -23.50 -22.43 -5.69
C GLU A 395 -22.06 -22.53 -5.16
N PHE A 396 -21.84 -23.32 -4.10
CA PHE A 396 -20.49 -23.58 -3.59
C PHE A 396 -19.57 -24.20 -4.65
N ALA A 397 -20.06 -25.19 -5.40
CA ALA A 397 -19.28 -25.86 -6.44
C ALA A 397 -18.91 -24.90 -7.59
N GLU A 398 -19.86 -24.06 -8.02
CA GLU A 398 -19.63 -23.03 -9.04
C GLU A 398 -18.63 -21.98 -8.57
N ARG A 399 -18.82 -21.39 -7.39
CA ARG A 399 -17.89 -20.44 -6.78
C ARG A 399 -16.48 -21.00 -6.65
N SER A 400 -16.36 -22.24 -6.16
CA SER A 400 -15.05 -22.92 -6.01
C SER A 400 -14.35 -23.14 -7.35
N LYS A 401 -15.11 -23.49 -8.40
CA LYS A 401 -14.57 -23.62 -9.76
C LYS A 401 -14.09 -22.27 -10.28
N ASN A 402 -14.90 -21.22 -10.15
CA ASN A 402 -14.59 -19.87 -10.63
C ASN A 402 -13.33 -19.30 -9.95
N LEU A 403 -13.19 -19.50 -8.63
CA LEU A 403 -11.99 -19.12 -7.88
C LEU A 403 -10.72 -19.79 -8.42
N ARG A 404 -10.76 -21.11 -8.66
CA ARG A 404 -9.60 -21.85 -9.19
C ARG A 404 -9.24 -21.44 -10.61
N GLU A 405 -10.22 -21.22 -11.48
CA GLU A 405 -9.98 -20.80 -12.86
C GLU A 405 -9.33 -19.41 -12.92
N GLU A 406 -9.76 -18.47 -12.09
CA GLU A 406 -9.15 -17.14 -12.03
C GLU A 406 -7.76 -17.17 -11.40
N ALA A 407 -7.58 -17.95 -10.32
CA ALA A 407 -6.28 -18.14 -9.70
C ALA A 407 -5.24 -18.71 -10.67
N GLU A 408 -5.65 -19.65 -11.53
CA GLU A 408 -4.75 -20.25 -12.52
C GLU A 408 -4.26 -19.23 -13.55
N LYS A 409 -5.12 -18.30 -13.97
CA LYS A 409 -4.71 -17.21 -14.88
C LYS A 409 -3.69 -16.30 -14.20
N ARG A 410 -3.95 -15.90 -12.95
CA ARG A 410 -3.05 -15.01 -12.20
C ARG A 410 -1.69 -15.67 -11.93
N ALA A 411 -1.69 -16.96 -11.58
CA ALA A 411 -0.48 -17.73 -11.30
C ALA A 411 0.53 -17.75 -12.45
N GLN A 412 0.09 -17.66 -13.71
CA GLN A 412 0.98 -17.59 -14.88
C GLN A 412 1.88 -16.36 -14.82
N TYR A 413 1.33 -15.21 -14.42
CA TYR A 413 2.10 -13.98 -14.25
C TYR A 413 2.98 -14.02 -13.01
N GLU A 414 2.47 -14.56 -11.90
CA GLU A 414 3.23 -14.71 -10.66
C GLU A 414 4.52 -15.52 -10.89
N VAL A 415 4.50 -16.53 -11.77
CA VAL A 415 5.70 -17.29 -12.19
C VAL A 415 6.71 -16.42 -12.95
N LEU A 416 6.25 -15.59 -13.88
CA LEU A 416 7.13 -14.67 -14.63
C LEU A 416 7.78 -13.65 -13.71
N THR A 417 6.99 -13.02 -12.84
CA THR A 417 7.47 -12.08 -11.83
C THR A 417 8.48 -12.75 -10.89
N THR A 418 8.19 -13.95 -10.38
CA THR A 418 9.09 -14.70 -9.48
C THR A 418 10.45 -14.94 -10.12
N ARG A 419 10.47 -15.41 -11.37
CA ARG A 419 11.72 -15.61 -12.12
C ARG A 419 12.54 -14.33 -12.22
N ASP A 420 11.91 -13.21 -12.54
CA ASP A 420 12.59 -11.92 -12.71
C ASP A 420 13.14 -11.42 -11.36
N LEU A 421 12.40 -11.62 -10.26
CA LEU A 421 12.84 -11.29 -8.90
C LEU A 421 14.04 -12.12 -8.44
N GLU A 422 14.00 -13.43 -8.67
CA GLU A 422 15.12 -14.33 -8.35
C GLU A 422 16.36 -14.00 -9.17
N ALA A 423 16.18 -13.66 -10.46
CA ALA A 423 17.28 -13.18 -11.32
C ALA A 423 17.87 -11.85 -10.83
N ALA A 424 17.05 -10.98 -10.22
CA ALA A 424 17.50 -9.77 -9.54
C ALA A 424 18.17 -10.06 -8.16
N GLY A 425 18.25 -11.32 -7.74
CA GLY A 425 18.85 -11.75 -6.47
C GLY A 425 17.98 -11.44 -5.25
N MET A 426 16.65 -11.38 -5.43
CA MET A 426 15.70 -11.22 -4.32
C MET A 426 15.30 -12.57 -3.74
N LYS A 427 15.04 -12.60 -2.42
CA LYS A 427 14.34 -13.73 -1.80
C LYS A 427 12.84 -13.51 -1.96
N VAL A 428 12.17 -14.46 -2.60
CA VAL A 428 10.73 -14.39 -2.89
C VAL A 428 9.94 -15.19 -1.86
N HIS A 429 8.88 -14.60 -1.32
CA HIS A 429 7.91 -15.22 -0.44
C HIS A 429 6.55 -15.27 -1.13
N HIS A 430 5.99 -16.46 -1.29
CA HIS A 430 4.63 -16.63 -1.78
C HIS A 430 3.64 -16.47 -0.63
N LEU A 431 2.80 -15.44 -0.71
CA LEU A 431 1.84 -15.09 0.33
C LEU A 431 0.43 -15.05 -0.28
N PRO A 432 -0.52 -15.87 0.19
CA PRO A 432 -1.93 -15.66 -0.12
C PRO A 432 -2.43 -14.37 0.56
N GLY A 433 -2.45 -13.26 -0.19
CA GLY A 433 -2.72 -11.92 0.33
C GLY A 433 -3.67 -11.07 -0.51
N VAL A 434 -4.24 -11.64 -1.57
CA VAL A 434 -5.35 -11.03 -2.31
C VAL A 434 -6.50 -12.01 -2.38
N PHE A 435 -7.65 -11.57 -1.91
CA PHE A 435 -8.87 -12.36 -1.89
C PHE A 435 -9.91 -11.68 -2.78
N VAL A 436 -10.66 -12.47 -3.54
CA VAL A 436 -11.58 -11.98 -4.57
C VAL A 436 -13.03 -12.29 -4.24
N ASN A 437 -13.96 -11.61 -4.90
CA ASN A 437 -15.38 -11.93 -4.79
C ASN A 437 -15.66 -13.27 -5.47
N PRO A 438 -16.18 -14.30 -4.78
CA PRO A 438 -16.42 -15.61 -5.39
C PRO A 438 -17.49 -15.59 -6.49
N ASP A 439 -18.39 -14.60 -6.50
CA ASP A 439 -19.38 -14.39 -7.56
C ASP A 439 -18.79 -13.61 -8.76
N TYR A 440 -17.73 -12.85 -8.53
CA TYR A 440 -17.04 -12.02 -9.52
C TYR A 440 -15.53 -12.07 -9.27
N PRO A 441 -14.85 -13.20 -9.57
CA PRO A 441 -13.47 -13.45 -9.12
C PRO A 441 -12.43 -12.52 -9.75
N SER A 442 -12.80 -11.75 -10.77
CA SER A 442 -11.98 -10.67 -11.30
C SER A 442 -11.95 -9.42 -10.42
N SER A 443 -12.81 -9.33 -9.40
CA SER A 443 -12.90 -8.22 -8.45
C SER A 443 -12.29 -8.60 -7.11
N ASP A 444 -11.31 -7.83 -6.67
CA ASP A 444 -10.74 -7.99 -5.34
C ASP A 444 -11.75 -7.55 -4.26
N THR A 445 -11.78 -8.31 -3.16
CA THR A 445 -12.47 -7.95 -1.92
C THR A 445 -11.51 -7.46 -0.85
N SER A 446 -10.25 -7.91 -0.90
CA SER A 446 -9.15 -7.42 -0.07
C SER A 446 -7.82 -7.59 -0.80
N ASN A 447 -6.88 -6.68 -0.54
CA ASN A 447 -5.55 -6.69 -1.10
C ASN A 447 -4.54 -6.19 -0.05
N PHE A 448 -3.71 -7.10 0.43
CA PHE A 448 -2.72 -6.83 1.48
C PHE A 448 -1.31 -6.51 0.93
N PHE A 449 -1.12 -6.42 -0.40
CA PHE A 449 0.16 -6.03 -0.99
C PHE A 449 0.33 -4.52 -1.16
N ASN A 450 -0.77 -3.77 -1.09
CA ASN A 450 -0.74 -2.31 -1.11
C ASN A 450 -0.43 -1.73 0.28
N ALA A 451 0.58 -2.28 0.94
CA ALA A 451 0.95 -2.01 2.32
C ALA A 451 2.08 -0.97 2.46
N ARG A 452 2.28 -0.49 3.69
CA ARG A 452 3.42 0.32 4.10
C ARG A 452 4.24 -0.38 5.16
N HIS A 453 5.55 -0.22 5.09
CA HIS A 453 6.50 -0.88 5.97
C HIS A 453 7.42 0.17 6.59
N GLY A 454 7.94 -0.11 7.78
CA GLY A 454 8.88 0.77 8.45
C GLY A 454 9.52 0.13 9.66
N VAL A 455 10.49 0.85 10.20
CA VAL A 455 11.17 0.55 11.47
C VAL A 455 11.05 1.77 12.35
N ASN A 456 10.53 1.62 13.56
CA ASN A 456 10.42 2.74 14.49
C ASN A 456 11.77 3.05 15.16
N GLU A 457 11.82 4.11 15.97
CA GLU A 457 13.03 4.53 16.70
C GLU A 457 13.55 3.47 17.69
N GLN A 458 12.71 2.50 18.07
CA GLN A 458 13.08 1.38 18.94
C GLN A 458 13.68 0.19 18.15
N GLY A 459 13.77 0.29 16.81
CA GLY A 459 14.29 -0.78 15.96
C GLY A 459 13.28 -1.91 15.70
N GLU A 460 12.00 -1.70 16.03
CA GLU A 460 10.95 -2.67 15.78
C GLU A 460 10.37 -2.47 14.38
N ARG A 461 10.23 -3.56 13.63
CA ARG A 461 9.61 -3.52 12.29
C ARG A 461 8.10 -3.59 12.43
N PHE A 462 7.42 -2.73 11.68
CA PHE A 462 5.97 -2.72 11.59
C PHE A 462 5.50 -2.72 10.14
N SER A 463 4.25 -3.09 9.93
CA SER A 463 3.58 -2.96 8.65
C SER A 463 2.14 -2.48 8.82
N ILE A 464 1.66 -1.70 7.86
CA ILE A 464 0.33 -1.12 7.84
C ILE A 464 -0.36 -1.58 6.56
N PHE A 465 -1.53 -2.18 6.70
CA PHE A 465 -2.32 -2.78 5.64
C PHE A 465 -3.68 -2.11 5.54
N MET A 466 -4.33 -2.25 4.39
CA MET A 466 -5.77 -2.03 4.31
C MET A 466 -6.52 -3.05 5.16
N GLY A 467 -7.74 -2.71 5.59
CA GLY A 467 -8.58 -3.64 6.32
C GLY A 467 -9.17 -4.74 5.44
N GLY A 468 -9.32 -5.94 5.98
CA GLY A 468 -10.08 -7.04 5.39
C GLY A 468 -11.08 -7.64 6.37
N LYS A 469 -11.65 -8.80 6.04
CA LYS A 469 -12.45 -9.54 7.04
C LYS A 469 -11.54 -10.03 8.17
N PRO A 470 -12.02 -10.13 9.42
CA PRO A 470 -11.19 -10.59 10.55
C PRO A 470 -10.42 -11.88 10.26
N GLU A 471 -11.07 -12.87 9.64
CA GLU A 471 -10.44 -14.15 9.27
C GLU A 471 -9.35 -14.01 8.19
N GLU A 472 -9.51 -13.08 7.25
CA GLU A 472 -8.52 -12.78 6.21
C GLU A 472 -7.28 -12.13 6.83
N GLU A 473 -7.50 -11.15 7.72
CA GLU A 473 -6.42 -10.46 8.42
C GLU A 473 -5.65 -11.38 9.37
N ALA A 474 -6.36 -12.19 10.16
CA ALA A 474 -5.76 -13.17 11.05
C ALA A 474 -4.85 -14.15 10.28
N PHE A 475 -5.35 -14.66 9.15
CA PHE A 475 -4.61 -15.58 8.30
C PHE A 475 -3.34 -14.93 7.72
N VAL A 476 -3.45 -13.71 7.18
CA VAL A 476 -2.30 -12.98 6.65
C VAL A 476 -1.30 -12.62 7.75
N ALA A 477 -1.81 -12.23 8.93
CA ALA A 477 -0.98 -11.92 10.09
C ALA A 477 -0.19 -13.13 10.57
N GLU A 478 -0.81 -14.31 10.63
CA GLU A 478 -0.14 -15.57 10.97
C GLU A 478 1.00 -15.87 10.00
N LYS A 479 0.75 -15.78 8.68
CA LYS A 479 1.79 -16.02 7.67
C LYS A 479 2.96 -15.04 7.78
N LEU A 480 2.68 -13.74 7.91
CA LEU A 480 3.71 -12.71 7.92
C LEU A 480 4.55 -12.72 9.20
N LEU A 481 3.91 -12.86 10.37
CA LEU A 481 4.60 -12.88 11.66
C LEU A 481 5.48 -14.13 11.81
N HIS A 482 5.11 -15.25 11.19
CA HIS A 482 5.93 -16.48 11.21
C HIS A 482 6.96 -16.60 10.08
N ALA A 483 6.99 -15.69 9.10
CA ALA A 483 7.87 -15.75 7.92
C ALA A 483 9.35 -15.34 8.18
N ASP A 484 9.77 -15.20 9.44
CA ASP A 484 11.11 -14.73 9.85
C ASP A 484 11.50 -13.38 9.21
N LEU A 485 10.52 -12.49 9.06
CA LEU A 485 10.71 -11.14 8.51
C LEU A 485 11.15 -10.12 9.57
N GLY A 486 11.16 -10.54 10.84
CA GLY A 486 11.40 -9.68 12.00
C GLY A 486 10.29 -8.66 12.27
N LEU A 487 9.09 -8.90 11.74
CA LEU A 487 7.91 -8.07 11.99
C LEU A 487 7.44 -8.25 13.44
N THR A 488 7.25 -7.13 14.12
CA THR A 488 6.79 -7.07 15.52
C THR A 488 5.31 -6.70 15.59
N ARG A 489 4.85 -5.83 14.69
CA ARG A 489 3.48 -5.31 14.67
C ARG A 489 2.91 -5.23 13.26
N LEU A 490 1.67 -5.69 13.10
CA LEU A 490 0.88 -5.51 11.88
C LEU A 490 -0.38 -4.71 12.22
N HIS A 491 -0.57 -3.57 11.57
CA HIS A 491 -1.77 -2.75 11.71
C HIS A 491 -2.64 -2.89 10.47
N PHE A 492 -3.94 -3.09 10.68
CA PHE A 492 -4.92 -3.13 9.61
C PHE A 492 -5.90 -1.98 9.78
N LEU A 493 -6.03 -1.15 8.74
CA LEU A 493 -6.91 0.01 8.70
C LEU A 493 -8.38 -0.40 8.61
N ASP A 494 -9.27 0.59 8.55
CA ASP A 494 -10.72 0.36 8.59
C ASP A 494 -11.20 -0.43 7.36
N PRO A 495 -11.74 -1.66 7.54
CA PRO A 495 -12.19 -2.49 6.42
C PRO A 495 -13.38 -1.89 5.67
N THR A 496 -14.13 -0.97 6.28
CA THR A 496 -15.25 -0.30 5.61
C THR A 496 -14.78 0.59 4.45
N GLN A 497 -13.50 0.96 4.42
CA GLN A 497 -12.90 1.78 3.37
C GLN A 497 -12.38 0.95 2.19
N THR A 498 -12.19 -0.36 2.38
CA THR A 498 -11.50 -1.25 1.42
C THR A 498 -12.23 -1.38 0.09
N ALA A 499 -13.56 -1.55 0.11
CA ALA A 499 -14.35 -1.64 -1.12
C ALA A 499 -14.24 -0.34 -1.94
N SER A 500 -14.35 0.82 -1.29
CA SER A 500 -14.27 2.11 -1.97
C SER A 500 -12.88 2.35 -2.59
N THR A 501 -11.80 2.00 -1.90
CA THR A 501 -10.46 2.18 -2.48
C THR A 501 -10.18 1.20 -3.61
N LEU A 502 -10.52 -0.08 -3.47
CA LEU A 502 -10.31 -1.09 -4.50
C LEU A 502 -11.14 -0.84 -5.75
N SER A 503 -12.36 -0.29 -5.60
CA SER A 503 -13.20 0.08 -6.74
C SER A 503 -12.57 1.12 -7.66
N LEU A 504 -11.62 1.90 -7.13
CA LEU A 504 -10.82 2.86 -7.88
C LEU A 504 -9.41 2.33 -8.21
N GLN A 505 -9.22 1.00 -8.16
CA GLN A 505 -7.96 0.32 -8.52
C GLN A 505 -6.75 0.73 -7.68
N GLY A 506 -6.93 1.09 -6.41
CA GLY A 506 -5.80 1.44 -5.54
C GLY A 506 -5.99 1.03 -4.09
N GLY A 507 -4.95 1.20 -3.28
CA GLY A 507 -4.99 0.89 -1.85
C GLY A 507 -4.30 1.91 -0.97
N LEU A 508 -3.87 1.48 0.22
CA LEU A 508 -3.19 2.34 1.18
C LEU A 508 -1.90 2.93 0.61
N LYS A 509 -1.05 2.09 0.02
CA LYS A 509 0.20 2.51 -0.60
C LYS A 509 -0.05 3.56 -1.69
N CYS A 510 -0.99 3.32 -2.61
CA CYS A 510 -1.35 4.29 -3.66
C CYS A 510 -1.72 5.68 -3.09
N ARG A 511 -2.29 5.72 -1.88
CA ARG A 511 -2.81 6.92 -1.20
C ARG A 511 -1.86 7.62 -0.25
N THR A 512 -0.71 7.02 0.01
CA THR A 512 0.26 7.51 0.99
C THR A 512 1.61 7.71 0.32
N LYS A 513 2.50 8.50 0.91
CA LYS A 513 3.91 8.52 0.52
C LYS A 513 4.79 8.78 1.74
N PRO A 514 5.49 7.75 2.26
CA PRO A 514 6.40 7.91 3.37
C PRO A 514 7.70 8.59 2.94
N ASP A 515 8.24 9.44 3.81
CA ASP A 515 9.61 9.95 3.75
C ASP A 515 10.29 9.72 5.10
N GLY A 516 11.61 9.65 5.12
CA GLY A 516 12.34 9.31 6.33
C GLY A 516 13.81 9.04 6.13
N GLU A 517 14.37 8.34 7.11
CA GLU A 517 15.79 8.07 7.19
C GLU A 517 16.09 6.58 7.00
N LEU A 518 17.26 6.28 6.46
CA LEU A 518 17.70 4.89 6.39
C LEU A 518 18.04 4.40 7.79
N VAL A 519 17.51 3.22 8.13
CA VAL A 519 17.90 2.50 9.33
C VAL A 519 19.35 2.03 9.18
N PRO A 520 20.21 2.19 10.20
CA PRO A 520 21.57 1.65 10.18
C PRO A 520 21.59 0.14 9.88
N GLN A 521 22.56 -0.31 9.07
CA GLN A 521 22.64 -1.71 8.65
C GLN A 521 22.73 -2.71 9.83
N ALA A 522 23.38 -2.31 10.93
CA ALA A 522 23.48 -3.14 12.12
C ALA A 522 22.12 -3.46 12.74
N GLU A 523 21.21 -2.48 12.77
CA GLU A 523 19.84 -2.63 13.28
C GLU A 523 18.98 -3.44 12.30
N LEU A 524 19.20 -3.29 10.99
CA LEU A 524 18.53 -4.11 9.97
C LEU A 524 18.90 -5.60 10.04
N ASN A 525 20.13 -5.92 10.44
CA ASN A 525 20.56 -7.30 10.58
C ASN A 525 20.09 -7.94 11.89
N HIS A 526 19.73 -7.11 12.89
CA HIS A 526 19.31 -7.54 14.20
C HIS A 526 18.06 -6.77 14.65
N PRO A 527 16.92 -6.92 13.93
CA PRO A 527 15.70 -6.21 14.28
C PRO A 527 15.23 -6.62 15.66
N VAL A 528 14.72 -5.64 16.42
CA VAL A 528 14.15 -5.90 17.75
C VAL A 528 12.93 -6.80 17.59
N GLN A 529 12.88 -7.86 18.40
CA GLN A 529 11.77 -8.82 18.42
C GLN A 529 10.83 -8.43 19.58
N GLY A 530 9.81 -7.63 19.30
CA GLY A 530 8.80 -7.31 20.30
C GLY A 530 7.80 -8.46 20.46
N ARG A 531 7.98 -9.30 21.48
CA ARG A 531 7.02 -10.37 21.81
C ARG A 531 6.20 -10.02 23.04
N LEU A 532 4.90 -10.30 22.97
CA LEU A 532 3.97 -10.19 24.09
C LEU A 532 4.21 -11.30 25.11
N SER A 533 3.98 -11.04 26.40
CA SER A 533 3.92 -12.11 27.42
C SER A 533 2.52 -12.15 28.05
N ALA A 534 1.92 -13.33 28.17
CA ALA A 534 0.59 -13.48 28.76
C ALA A 534 0.61 -13.23 30.28
#